data_AF-A0A7C4HBC1-F1
#
_entry.id   AF-A0A7C4HBC1-F1
#
_cell.length_a   1.000
_cell.length_b   1.000
_cell.length_c   1.000
_cell.angle_alpha   90.00
_cell.angle_beta   90.00
_cell.angle_gamma   90.00
#
_symmetry.space_group_name_H-M   'P 1'
#
loop_
_entity.id
_entity.type
_entity.pdbx_description
1 polymer ?
#
loop_
_entity_poly.entity_id
_entity_poly.type
_entity_poly.pdbx_seq_one_letter_code
_entity_poly.pdbx_strand_id
1 'polypeptide(L)'
;MNADIHDYAGRLKRARERLSRLENSSILLSFIDHLSALGLSAGRVAKYANQLCTLMKNCPFNPAKADRRMVERVIAWINSQPYKSSTKEDLKILVRKLVQYAKCGSCGRNTPVPPEV
;
A
#
# COMPACT_ATOMS: atom_id res chain seq x y z
N MET A 1 -28.29 10.57 5.70
CA MET A 1 -27.33 9.58 6.25
C MET A 1 -27.06 8.55 5.17
N ASN A 2 -25.96 8.69 4.41
CA ASN A 2 -25.58 7.66 3.43
C ASN A 2 -24.99 6.49 4.21
N ALA A 3 -25.80 5.46 4.43
CA ALA A 3 -25.30 4.15 4.85
C ALA A 3 -24.16 3.77 3.89
N ASP A 4 -23.03 3.36 4.46
CA ASP A 4 -21.87 2.86 3.73
C ASP A 4 -22.28 1.53 3.06
N ILE A 5 -22.96 1.60 1.90
CA ILE A 5 -23.47 0.44 1.13
C ILE A 5 -22.34 -0.57 0.85
N HIS A 6 -21.09 -0.12 0.91
CA HIS A 6 -19.90 -0.90 0.62
C HIS A 6 -19.05 -1.26 1.86
N ASP A 7 -19.51 -0.91 3.06
CA ASP A 7 -18.83 -1.11 4.36
C ASP A 7 -17.32 -0.81 4.29
N TYR A 8 -16.95 0.30 3.66
CA TYR A 8 -15.55 0.71 3.54
C TYR A 8 -14.92 0.93 4.92
N ALA A 9 -15.68 1.46 5.89
CA ALA A 9 -15.21 1.63 7.25
C ALA A 9 -14.87 0.28 7.92
N GLY A 10 -15.77 -0.72 7.85
CA GLY A 10 -15.53 -2.05 8.40
C GLY A 10 -14.38 -2.78 7.68
N ARG A 11 -14.32 -2.67 6.35
CA ARG A 11 -13.22 -3.23 5.54
C ARG A 11 -11.87 -2.61 5.86
N LEU A 12 -11.82 -1.29 6.10
CA LEU A 12 -10.60 -0.60 6.50
C LEU A 12 -10.17 -1.03 7.90
N LYS A 13 -11.10 -1.10 8.86
CA LYS A 13 -10.82 -1.56 10.23
C LYS A 13 -10.18 -2.95 10.22
N ARG A 14 -10.81 -3.92 9.55
CA ARG A 14 -10.28 -5.30 9.43
C ARG A 14 -8.96 -5.37 8.67
N ALA A 15 -8.71 -4.46 7.73
CA ALA A 15 -7.41 -4.38 7.06
C ALA A 15 -6.34 -3.85 8.02
N ARG A 16 -6.61 -2.79 8.78
CA ARG A 16 -5.69 -2.28 9.81
C ARG A 16 -5.33 -3.33 10.86
N GLU A 17 -6.31 -4.10 11.35
CA GLU A 17 -6.08 -5.21 12.28
C GLU A 17 -5.18 -6.31 11.71
N ARG A 18 -5.24 -6.55 10.39
CA ARG A 18 -4.31 -7.49 9.73
C ARG A 18 -2.93 -6.87 9.57
N LEU A 19 -2.84 -5.61 9.14
CA LEU A 19 -1.57 -4.89 8.99
C LEU A 19 -0.83 -4.76 10.32
N SER A 20 -1.53 -4.58 11.44
CA SER A 20 -0.91 -4.45 12.77
C SER A 20 -0.14 -5.69 13.22
N ARG A 21 -0.43 -6.85 12.61
CA ARG A 21 0.21 -8.15 12.91
C ARG A 21 1.38 -8.48 11.97
N LEU A 22 1.66 -7.63 10.98
CA LEU A 22 2.75 -7.84 10.02
C LEU A 22 4.03 -7.14 10.47
N GLU A 23 5.16 -7.57 9.92
CA GLU A 23 6.41 -6.82 10.05
C GLU A 23 6.29 -5.42 9.45
N ASN A 24 7.00 -4.46 10.04
CA ASN A 24 6.93 -3.04 9.68
C ASN A 24 5.52 -2.43 9.83
N SER A 25 4.67 -3.02 10.68
CA SER A 25 3.28 -2.58 10.91
C SER A 25 3.13 -1.09 11.19
N SER A 26 4.07 -0.48 11.93
CA SER A 26 4.08 0.96 12.19
C SER A 26 4.14 1.79 10.90
N ILE A 27 5.03 1.44 9.96
CA ILE A 27 5.15 2.09 8.65
C ILE A 27 3.88 1.84 7.82
N LEU A 28 3.37 0.61 7.81
CA LEU A 28 2.18 0.25 7.04
C LEU A 28 0.94 1.01 7.53
N LEU A 29 0.71 1.08 8.84
CA LEU A 29 -0.42 1.80 9.42
C LEU A 29 -0.29 3.31 9.24
N SER A 30 0.90 3.87 9.46
CA SER A 30 1.14 5.30 9.25
C SER A 30 0.97 5.70 7.79
N PHE A 31 1.33 4.82 6.86
CA PHE A 31 1.06 5.02 5.43
C PHE A 31 -0.43 5.05 5.13
N ILE A 32 -1.24 4.18 5.75
CA ILE A 32 -2.71 4.24 5.59
C ILE A 32 -3.28 5.54 6.13
N ASP A 33 -2.81 6.00 7.29
CA ASP A 33 -3.22 7.28 7.86
C ASP A 33 -2.80 8.46 6.97
N HIS A 34 -1.60 8.39 6.39
CA HIS A 34 -1.11 9.37 5.42
C HIS A 34 -1.98 9.45 4.16
N LEU A 35 -2.41 8.31 3.62
CA LEU A 35 -3.31 8.29 2.45
C LEU A 35 -4.64 8.97 2.76
N SER A 36 -5.20 8.76 3.95
CA SER A 36 -6.39 9.49 4.41
C SER A 36 -6.11 10.99 4.56
N ALA A 37 -4.97 11.38 5.14
CA ALA A 37 -4.58 12.78 5.29
C ALA A 37 -4.34 13.50 3.95
N LEU A 38 -3.92 12.77 2.91
CA LEU A 38 -3.83 13.27 1.53
C LEU A 38 -5.20 13.45 0.84
N GLY A 39 -6.31 13.17 1.53
CA GLY A 39 -7.67 13.36 1.01
C GLY A 39 -8.17 12.24 0.09
N LEU A 40 -7.57 11.04 0.15
CA LEU A 40 -8.11 9.90 -0.60
C LEU A 40 -9.45 9.45 -0.01
N SER A 41 -10.36 9.00 -0.88
CA SER A 41 -11.65 8.48 -0.45
C SER A 41 -11.51 7.23 0.42
N ALA A 42 -12.44 7.03 1.36
CA ALA A 42 -12.47 5.86 2.23
C ALA A 42 -12.40 4.54 1.45
N GLY A 43 -13.09 4.46 0.30
CA GLY A 43 -13.03 3.29 -0.58
C GLY A 43 -11.64 3.05 -1.19
N ARG A 44 -10.92 4.11 -1.60
CA ARG A 44 -9.55 3.96 -2.13
C ARG A 44 -8.56 3.57 -1.03
N VAL A 45 -8.69 4.16 0.16
CA VAL A 45 -7.86 3.80 1.33
C VAL A 45 -8.12 2.36 1.75
N ALA A 46 -9.39 1.95 1.86
CA ALA A 46 -9.76 0.56 2.17
C ALA A 46 -9.23 -0.42 1.12
N LYS A 47 -9.32 -0.07 -0.17
CA LYS A 47 -8.75 -0.87 -1.27
C LYS A 47 -7.23 -1.02 -1.11
N TYR A 48 -6.51 0.07 -0.90
CA TYR A 48 -5.06 0.04 -0.70
C TYR A 48 -4.65 -0.75 0.55
N ALA A 49 -5.34 -0.58 1.68
CA ALA A 49 -5.07 -1.35 2.88
C ALA A 49 -5.24 -2.86 2.66
N ASN A 50 -6.28 -3.28 1.93
CA ASN A 50 -6.49 -4.69 1.59
C ASN A 50 -5.42 -5.24 0.64
N GLN A 51 -5.06 -4.47 -0.39
CA GLN A 51 -3.99 -4.84 -1.32
C GLN A 51 -2.64 -4.94 -0.59
N LEU A 52 -2.38 -4.05 0.36
CA LEU A 52 -1.18 -4.05 1.19
C LEU A 52 -1.11 -5.30 2.08
N CYS A 53 -2.22 -5.71 2.69
CA CYS A 53 -2.29 -6.99 3.42
C CYS A 53 -1.88 -8.17 2.52
N THR A 54 -2.44 -8.24 1.31
CA THR A 54 -2.13 -9.32 0.37
C THR A 54 -0.66 -9.29 -0.06
N LEU A 55 -0.15 -8.11 -0.41
CA LEU A 55 1.24 -7.94 -0.83
C LEU A 55 2.21 -8.34 0.28
N MET A 56 2.07 -7.74 1.47
CA MET A 56 3.00 -7.94 2.59
C MET A 56 2.92 -9.35 3.17
N LYS A 57 1.79 -10.05 3.04
CA LYS A 57 1.67 -11.47 3.43
C LYS A 57 2.44 -12.41 2.50
N ASN A 58 2.46 -12.12 1.19
CA ASN A 58 3.02 -13.03 0.19
C ASN A 58 4.45 -12.65 -0.26
N CYS A 59 4.78 -11.36 -0.20
CA CYS A 59 6.08 -10.82 -0.57
C CYS A 59 6.49 -9.74 0.45
N PRO A 60 6.79 -10.14 1.71
CA PRO A 60 7.20 -9.20 2.75
C PRO A 60 8.51 -8.51 2.36
N PHE A 61 8.57 -7.20 2.63
CA PHE A 61 9.78 -6.40 2.48
C PHE A 61 9.71 -5.20 3.43
N ASN A 62 10.87 -4.62 3.76
CA ASN A 62 10.93 -3.37 4.53
C ASN A 62 10.95 -2.17 3.56
N PRO A 63 9.89 -1.33 3.51
CA PRO A 63 9.84 -0.23 2.55
C PRO A 63 10.87 0.87 2.83
N ALA A 64 11.24 1.11 4.09
CA ALA A 64 12.23 2.12 4.47
C ALA A 64 13.66 1.71 4.07
N LYS A 65 13.92 0.39 4.00
CA LYS A 65 15.22 -0.18 3.61
C LYS A 65 15.23 -0.75 2.19
N ALA A 66 14.17 -0.54 1.40
CA ALA A 66 14.07 -1.12 0.06
C ALA A 66 15.16 -0.57 -0.85
N ASP A 67 15.88 -1.47 -1.51
CA ASP A 67 16.76 -1.15 -2.64
C ASP A 67 16.08 -1.55 -3.96
N ARG A 68 16.74 -1.24 -5.09
CA ARG A 68 16.22 -1.55 -6.44
C ARG A 68 15.93 -3.04 -6.62
N ARG A 69 16.79 -3.93 -6.12
CA ARG A 69 16.62 -5.39 -6.25
C ARG A 69 15.40 -5.88 -5.47
N MET A 70 15.19 -5.34 -4.27
CA MET A 70 14.02 -5.65 -3.45
C MET A 70 12.73 -5.17 -4.13
N VAL A 71 12.72 -3.95 -4.68
CA VAL A 71 11.58 -3.44 -5.45
C VAL A 71 11.32 -4.33 -6.68
N GLU A 72 12.34 -4.63 -7.48
CA GLU A 72 12.22 -5.50 -8.66
C GLU A 72 11.67 -6.89 -8.30
N ARG A 73 12.08 -7.48 -7.18
CA ARG A 73 11.54 -8.76 -6.68
C ARG A 73 10.05 -8.66 -6.38
N VAL A 74 9.61 -7.56 -5.74
CA VAL A 74 8.20 -7.33 -5.43
C VAL A 74 7.39 -7.12 -6.72
N ILE A 75 7.92 -6.36 -7.68
CA ILE A 75 7.28 -6.13 -8.99
C ILE A 75 7.20 -7.43 -9.81
N ALA A 76 8.24 -8.25 -9.77
CA ALA A 76 8.25 -9.57 -10.41
C ALA A 76 7.17 -10.49 -9.80
N TRP A 77 7.03 -10.50 -8.47
CA TRP A 77 5.96 -11.23 -7.79
C TRP A 77 4.57 -10.74 -8.24
N ILE A 78 4.34 -9.42 -8.34
CA ILE A 78 3.07 -8.85 -8.84
C ILE A 78 2.79 -9.34 -10.28
N ASN A 79 3.81 -9.32 -11.14
CA ASN A 79 3.67 -9.70 -12.54
C ASN A 79 3.39 -11.21 -12.70
N SER A 80 3.90 -12.06 -11.81
CA SER A 80 3.66 -13.51 -11.85
C SER A 80 2.27 -13.93 -11.36
N GLN A 81 1.53 -13.05 -10.68
CA GLN A 81 0.17 -13.38 -10.21
C GLN A 81 -0.84 -13.47 -11.35
N PRO A 82 -1.86 -14.33 -11.26
CA PRO A 82 -2.94 -14.46 -12.24
C PRO A 82 -4.00 -13.33 -12.10
N TYR A 83 -3.55 -12.10 -11.86
CA TYR A 83 -4.43 -10.93 -11.73
C TYR A 83 -4.64 -10.23 -13.08
N LYS A 84 -5.79 -9.54 -13.20
CA LYS A 84 -6.03 -8.61 -14.31
C LYS A 84 -4.94 -7.54 -14.37
N SER A 85 -4.62 -7.05 -15.56
CA SER A 85 -3.61 -6.02 -15.78
C SER A 85 -3.84 -4.76 -14.93
N SER A 86 -5.10 -4.34 -14.79
CA SER A 86 -5.48 -3.20 -13.94
C SER A 86 -5.16 -3.41 -12.45
N THR A 87 -5.35 -4.62 -11.93
CA THR A 87 -4.99 -4.96 -10.56
C THR A 87 -3.48 -4.96 -10.36
N LYS A 88 -2.71 -5.47 -11.35
CA LYS A 88 -1.25 -5.42 -11.33
C LYS A 88 -0.76 -3.96 -11.31
N GLU A 89 -1.34 -3.10 -12.13
CA GLU A 89 -0.99 -1.69 -12.19
C GLU A 89 -1.29 -0.96 -10.86
N ASP A 90 -2.46 -1.18 -10.27
CA ASP A 90 -2.79 -0.64 -8.95
C ASP A 90 -1.78 -1.08 -7.87
N LEU A 91 -1.34 -2.35 -7.89
CA LEU A 91 -0.34 -2.87 -6.95
C LEU A 91 1.04 -2.23 -7.16
N LYS A 92 1.47 -2.01 -8.41
CA LYS A 92 2.74 -1.32 -8.71
C LYS A 92 2.73 0.12 -8.21
N ILE A 93 1.62 0.85 -8.44
CA ILE A 93 1.42 2.21 -7.91
C ILE A 93 1.47 2.20 -6.38
N LEU A 94 0.86 1.19 -5.74
CA LEU A 94 0.87 1.05 -4.29
C LEU A 94 2.29 0.83 -3.74
N VAL A 95 3.09 -0.05 -4.35
CA VAL A 95 4.51 -0.28 -3.98
C VAL A 95 5.30 1.02 -4.08
N ARG A 96 5.19 1.73 -5.21
CA ARG A 96 5.86 3.03 -5.41
C ARG A 96 5.49 4.02 -4.32
N LYS A 97 4.19 4.18 -4.03
CA LYS A 97 3.72 5.11 -2.99
C LYS A 97 4.20 4.72 -1.59
N LEU A 98 4.23 3.43 -1.27
CA LEU A 98 4.67 2.94 0.02
C LEU A 98 6.16 3.21 0.25
N VAL A 99 7.02 2.90 -0.73
CA VAL A 99 8.47 3.18 -0.65
C VAL A 99 8.74 4.67 -0.62
N GLN A 100 8.05 5.45 -1.46
CA GLN A 100 8.14 6.91 -1.46
C GLN A 100 7.78 7.49 -0.09
N TYR A 101 6.66 7.05 0.50
CA TYR A 101 6.27 7.46 1.85
C TYR A 101 7.31 7.06 2.90
N ALA A 102 7.75 5.80 2.89
CA ALA A 102 8.67 5.29 3.90
C ALA A 102 10.03 5.99 3.90
N LYS A 103 10.46 6.55 2.76
CA LYS A 103 11.74 7.23 2.62
C LYS A 103 11.67 8.75 2.66
N CYS A 104 10.59 9.33 2.15
CA CYS A 104 10.45 10.78 2.02
C CYS A 104 9.38 11.37 2.96
N GLY A 105 8.71 10.55 3.76
CA GLY A 105 7.64 10.96 4.68
C GLY A 105 6.31 11.30 3.99
N SER A 106 6.22 11.23 2.67
CA SER A 106 5.01 11.49 1.89
C SER A 106 5.02 10.74 0.55
N CYS A 107 3.85 10.50 -0.02
CA CYS A 107 3.67 10.02 -1.40
C CYS A 107 2.78 10.95 -2.23
N GLY A 108 2.80 12.25 -1.88
CA GLY A 108 2.08 13.30 -2.56
C GLY A 108 2.72 13.65 -3.91
N ARG A 109 2.00 14.43 -4.72
CA ARG A 109 2.43 14.77 -6.10
C ARG A 109 3.78 15.48 -6.17
N ASN A 110 4.12 16.28 -5.16
CA ASN A 110 5.34 17.09 -5.11
C ASN A 110 6.48 16.39 -4.38
N THR A 111 6.28 15.16 -3.89
CA THR A 111 7.32 14.43 -3.20
C THR A 111 8.27 13.78 -4.22
N PRO A 112 9.59 13.85 -4.04
CA PRO A 112 10.54 13.14 -4.88
C PRO A 112 10.24 11.64 -4.92
N VAL A 113 10.54 11.00 -6.04
CA VAL A 113 10.37 9.55 -6.22
C VAL A 113 11.74 8.92 -5.97
N PRO A 114 11.88 8.00 -5.01
CA PRO A 114 13.15 7.33 -4.77
C PRO A 114 13.64 6.62 -6.06
N PRO A 115 14.95 6.65 -6.37
CA PRO A 115 15.48 6.16 -7.65
C PRO A 115 15.27 4.66 -7.87
N GLU A 116 15.00 3.90 -6.81
CA GLU A 116 14.71 2.46 -6.84
C GLU A 116 13.28 2.08 -7.25
N VAL A 117 12.33 3.03 -7.29
CA VAL A 117 10.92 2.80 -7.67
C VAL A 117 10.48 3.46 -8.97
#